data_AF-E0VBE9-F1
#
_entry.id   AF-E0VBE9-F1
#
_cell.length_a   1.000
_cell.length_b   1.000
_cell.length_c   1.000
_cell.angle_alpha   90.00
_cell.angle_beta   90.00
_cell.angle_gamma   90.00
#
_symmetry.space_group_name_H-M   'P 1'
#
loop_
_entity.id
_entity.type
_entity.pdbx_description
1 polymer ?
#
loop_
_entity_poly.entity_id
_entity_poly.type
_entity_poly.pdbx_seq_one_letter_code
_entity_poly.pdbx_strand_id
1 'polypeptide(L)'
;MVGEMKNLQNSTIDIKSLELKDGGLYECVATSVTGKTAKISAHVNVWKVYTPGTTDSEKSFPIKKCPVDAFCLNGGQCYFIEHLGEHMCE
;
A
#
# COMPACT_ATOMS: atom_id res chain seq x y z
N MET A 1 -10.99 43.22 -6.18
CA MET A 1 -11.75 41.98 -5.99
C MET A 1 -10.99 41.15 -4.96
N VAL A 2 -11.45 41.16 -3.71
CA VAL A 2 -10.85 40.32 -2.65
C VAL A 2 -11.67 39.03 -2.64
N GLY A 3 -11.05 37.92 -3.04
CA GLY A 3 -11.71 36.61 -3.07
C GLY A 3 -11.96 36.10 -1.66
N GLU A 4 -13.18 35.63 -1.40
CA GLU A 4 -13.55 35.00 -0.14
C GLU A 4 -12.70 33.74 0.09
N MET A 5 -11.84 33.78 1.11
CA MET A 5 -11.15 32.59 1.62
C MET A 5 -12.18 31.73 2.36
N LYS A 6 -12.65 30.66 1.71
CA LYS A 6 -13.48 29.64 2.35
C LYS A 6 -12.68 28.96 3.47
N ASN A 7 -13.04 29.26 4.71
CA ASN A 7 -12.53 28.60 5.91
C ASN A 7 -13.08 27.16 5.95
N LEU A 8 -12.30 26.19 5.47
CA LEU A 8 -12.62 24.78 5.62
C LEU A 8 -12.20 24.37 7.04
N GLN A 9 -13.10 24.53 8.02
CA GLN A 9 -12.81 24.13 9.41
C GLN A 9 -12.43 22.65 9.53
N ASN A 10 -12.86 21.82 8.58
CA ASN A 10 -12.59 20.38 8.53
C ASN A 10 -12.18 19.98 7.11
N SER A 11 -10.89 20.10 6.77
CA SER A 11 -10.35 19.55 5.53
C SER A 11 -9.89 18.12 5.79
N THR A 12 -10.50 17.15 5.11
CA THR A 12 -10.15 15.72 5.21
C THR A 12 -9.55 15.25 3.90
N ILE A 13 -8.47 14.48 3.99
CA ILE A 13 -7.88 13.77 2.83
C ILE A 13 -8.51 12.38 2.80
N ASP A 14 -9.12 12.02 1.69
CA ASP A 14 -9.72 10.71 1.44
C ASP A 14 -8.99 10.01 0.29
N ILE A 15 -8.34 8.88 0.57
CA ILE A 15 -7.55 8.10 -0.38
C ILE A 15 -8.39 6.89 -0.82
N LYS A 16 -9.07 7.02 -1.96
CA LYS A 16 -10.05 6.01 -2.44
C LYS A 16 -9.42 4.68 -2.87
N SER A 17 -8.17 4.70 -3.33
CA SER A 17 -7.44 3.52 -3.79
C SER A 17 -6.03 3.57 -3.24
N LEU A 18 -5.77 2.75 -2.22
CA LEU A 18 -4.54 2.79 -1.44
C LEU A 18 -3.42 1.99 -2.13
N GLU A 19 -2.30 2.64 -2.40
CA GLU A 19 -1.07 2.01 -2.87
C GLU A 19 0.04 2.10 -1.82
N LEU A 20 1.05 1.21 -1.90
CA LEU A 20 2.20 1.24 -0.98
C LEU A 20 2.92 2.60 -0.96
N LYS A 21 2.89 3.33 -2.08
CA LYS A 21 3.52 4.66 -2.21
C LYS A 21 2.77 5.77 -1.48
N ASP A 22 1.55 5.52 -1.03
CA ASP A 22 0.75 6.48 -0.26
C ASP A 22 1.15 6.48 1.23
N GLY A 23 2.05 5.59 1.66
CA GLY A 23 2.63 5.66 3.00
C GLY A 23 3.56 6.87 3.14
N GLY A 24 3.44 7.61 4.24
CA GLY A 24 4.27 8.79 4.46
C GLY A 24 3.81 9.70 5.60
N LEU A 25 4.51 10.84 5.75
CA LEU A 25 4.15 11.90 6.67
C LEU A 25 3.17 12.86 5.99
N TYR A 26 1.97 12.99 6.55
CA TYR A 26 0.96 13.94 6.12
C TYR A 26 0.93 15.12 7.09
N GLU A 27 0.94 16.34 6.55
CA GLU A 27 0.90 17.57 7.34
C GLU A 27 -0.36 18.37 6.97
N CYS A 28 -1.17 18.70 7.97
CA CYS A 28 -2.25 19.67 7.84
C CYS A 28 -1.69 21.06 8.15
N VAL A 29 -1.85 21.98 7.20
CA VAL A 29 -1.36 23.36 7.30
C VAL A 29 -2.55 24.30 7.27
N ALA A 30 -2.76 25.03 8.37
CA ALA A 30 -3.82 26.02 8.49
C ALA A 30 -3.22 27.43 8.53
N THR A 31 -3.57 28.27 7.56
CA THR A 31 -3.10 29.66 7.48
C THR A 31 -4.25 30.63 7.71
N SER A 32 -4.09 31.55 8.65
CA SER A 32 -5.08 32.59 8.94
C SER A 32 -5.03 33.72 7.90
N VAL A 33 -6.09 34.53 7.85
CA VAL A 33 -6.15 35.74 7.00
C VAL A 33 -5.06 36.77 7.34
N THR A 34 -4.47 36.68 8.53
CA THR A 34 -3.35 37.50 9.00
C THR A 34 -1.98 36.88 8.73
N GLY A 35 -1.93 35.73 8.04
CA GLY A 35 -0.69 35.03 7.67
C GLY A 35 -0.11 34.12 8.75
N LYS A 36 -0.76 33.97 9.91
CA LYS A 36 -0.31 33.02 10.94
C LYS A 36 -0.57 31.60 10.49
N THR A 37 0.41 30.73 10.62
CA THR A 37 0.29 29.32 10.21
C THR A 37 0.41 28.39 11.40
N ALA A 38 -0.48 27.41 11.49
CA ALA A 38 -0.42 26.30 12.41
C ALA A 38 -0.29 24.98 11.62
N LYS A 39 0.44 24.02 12.17
CA LYS A 39 0.74 22.74 11.53
C LYS A 39 0.53 21.59 12.49
N ILE A 40 -0.03 20.49 11.98
CA ILE A 40 -0.11 19.21 12.70
C ILE A 40 0.14 18.08 11.71
N SER A 41 0.90 17.08 12.12
CA SER A 41 1.34 16.01 11.22
C SER A 41 1.01 14.63 11.78
N ALA A 42 0.80 13.67 10.87
CA ALA A 42 0.52 12.28 11.17
C ALA A 42 1.26 11.35 10.20
N HIS A 43 1.78 10.24 10.70
CA HIS A 43 2.36 9.19 9.87
C HIS A 43 1.28 8.19 9.45
N VAL A 44 1.18 7.95 8.15
CA VAL A 44 0.31 6.92 7.56
C VAL A 44 1.18 5.75 7.15
N ASN A 45 0.95 4.59 7.76
CA ASN A 45 1.63 3.35 7.41
C ASN A 45 0.74 2.50 6.52
N VAL A 46 1.26 2.09 5.36
CA VAL A 46 0.55 1.25 4.39
C VAL A 46 1.30 -0.06 4.22
N TRP A 47 0.58 -1.16 4.31
CA TRP A 47 1.14 -2.51 4.15
C TRP A 47 0.17 -3.38 3.34
N LYS A 48 0.72 -4.41 2.68
CA LYS A 48 -0.08 -5.39 1.94
C LYS A 48 -0.50 -6.52 2.86
N VAL A 49 -1.81 -6.77 2.94
CA VAL A 49 -2.36 -7.97 3.59
C VAL A 49 -2.36 -9.09 2.56
N TYR A 50 -1.67 -10.19 2.84
CA TYR A 50 -1.72 -11.39 2.01
C TYR A 50 -2.73 -12.37 2.64
N THR A 51 -3.92 -12.46 2.05
CA THR A 51 -4.92 -13.47 2.44
C THR A 51 -4.71 -14.75 1.65
N PRO A 52 -4.46 -15.90 2.28
CA PRO A 52 -4.46 -17.19 1.59
C PRO A 52 -5.89 -17.48 1.12
N GLY A 53 -6.13 -17.62 -0.19
CA GLY A 53 -7.37 -18.19 -0.72
C GLY A 53 -8.25 -17.32 -1.63
N THR A 54 -7.84 -16.14 -2.08
CA THR A 54 -8.55 -15.44 -3.18
C THR A 54 -7.71 -15.48 -4.44
N THR A 55 -8.16 -16.26 -5.41
CA THR A 55 -7.71 -16.25 -6.80
C THR A 55 -8.09 -14.93 -7.46
N ASP A 56 -7.44 -13.84 -7.05
CA ASP A 56 -7.30 -12.66 -7.87
C ASP A 56 -5.92 -12.73 -8.51
N SER A 57 -5.93 -13.18 -9.75
CA SER A 57 -4.87 -12.96 -10.72
C SER A 57 -4.45 -11.49 -10.70
N GLU A 58 -3.35 -11.18 -10.01
CA GLU A 58 -2.21 -10.41 -10.55
C GLU A 58 -1.27 -9.80 -9.50
N LYS A 59 -1.56 -9.81 -8.18
CA LYS A 59 -0.64 -9.17 -7.21
C LYS A 59 -0.51 -9.84 -5.84
N SER A 60 -0.75 -11.15 -5.75
CA SER A 60 0.02 -11.96 -4.79
C SER A 60 1.47 -11.99 -5.30
N PHE A 61 2.48 -12.05 -4.44
CA PHE A 61 3.89 -12.14 -4.85
C PHE A 61 4.04 -13.11 -6.04
N PRO A 62 4.96 -12.89 -7.00
CA PRO A 62 5.11 -13.74 -8.18
C PRO A 62 5.58 -15.14 -7.73
N ILE A 63 4.64 -15.92 -7.22
CA ILE A 63 4.75 -17.34 -7.03
C ILE A 63 4.69 -17.89 -8.43
N LYS A 64 5.86 -17.97 -9.06
CA LYS A 64 5.98 -18.55 -10.39
C LYS A 64 5.96 -20.06 -10.26
N LYS A 65 5.50 -20.74 -11.31
CA LYS A 65 5.81 -22.16 -11.48
C LYS A 65 7.32 -22.32 -11.39
N CYS A 66 7.76 -23.33 -10.65
CA CYS A 66 9.18 -23.61 -10.49
C CYS A 66 9.86 -23.73 -11.85
N PRO A 67 11.09 -23.21 -12.00
CA PRO A 67 11.89 -23.38 -13.21
C PRO A 67 12.41 -24.82 -13.39
N VAL A 68 12.11 -25.71 -12.44
CA VAL A 68 12.46 -27.13 -12.45
C VAL A 68 11.18 -27.98 -12.51
N ASP A 69 11.20 -29.01 -13.37
CA ASP A 69 10.02 -29.81 -13.66
C ASP A 69 9.59 -30.73 -12.50
N ALA A 70 10.45 -30.97 -11.48
CA ALA A 70 10.17 -31.91 -10.39
C ALA A 70 10.94 -31.64 -9.07
N PHE A 71 10.62 -30.56 -8.34
CA PHE A 71 11.12 -30.37 -6.96
C PHE A 71 10.29 -31.16 -5.94
N CYS A 72 8.96 -31.19 -6.10
CA CYS A 72 8.05 -31.88 -5.18
C CYS A 72 7.88 -33.35 -5.57
N LEU A 73 8.78 -34.21 -5.11
CA LEU A 73 8.84 -35.64 -5.47
C LEU A 73 7.63 -36.48 -5.02
N ASN A 74 6.80 -35.97 -4.11
CA ASN A 74 5.63 -36.66 -3.57
C ASN A 74 4.29 -36.21 -4.21
N GLY A 75 4.34 -35.50 -5.34
CA GLY A 75 3.14 -35.09 -6.08
C GLY A 75 2.47 -33.81 -5.57
N GLY A 76 3.22 -32.93 -4.89
CA GLY A 76 2.76 -31.59 -4.48
C GLY A 76 2.95 -30.53 -5.58
N GLN A 77 2.26 -29.40 -5.45
CA GLN A 77 2.46 -28.27 -6.36
C GLN A 77 3.71 -27.48 -5.97
N CYS A 78 4.61 -27.30 -6.93
CA CYS A 78 5.85 -26.55 -6.71
C CYS A 78 5.68 -25.06 -7.01
N TYR A 79 6.16 -24.25 -6.07
CA TYR A 79 6.11 -22.79 -6.11
C TYR A 79 7.50 -22.18 -5.87
N PHE A 80 7.90 -21.19 -6.69
CA PHE A 80 9.14 -20.43 -6.48
C PHE A 80 8.83 -19.07 -5.87
N ILE A 81 9.41 -18.80 -4.70
CA ILE A 81 9.23 -17.54 -3.96
C ILE A 81 10.37 -16.59 -4.34
N GLU A 82 10.16 -15.76 -5.38
CA GLU A 82 11.23 -14.90 -5.95
C GLU A 82 11.94 -13.98 -4.94
N HIS A 83 11.23 -13.54 -3.90
CA HIS A 83 11.76 -12.61 -2.91
C HIS A 83 12.64 -13.31 -1.84
N LEU A 84 12.50 -14.63 -1.70
CA LEU A 84 13.29 -15.45 -0.78
C LEU A 84 14.32 -16.32 -1.53
N GLY A 85 14.14 -16.52 -2.83
CA GLY A 85 14.94 -17.47 -3.61
C GLY A 85 14.68 -18.93 -3.22
N GLU A 86 13.55 -19.21 -2.57
CA GLU A 86 13.21 -20.50 -2.00
C GLU A 86 12.11 -21.21 -2.78
N HIS A 87 12.11 -22.55 -2.71
CA HIS A 87 11.10 -23.42 -3.31
C HIS A 87 10.18 -23.98 -2.24
N MET A 88 8.87 -24.02 -2.52
CA MET A 88 7.84 -24.53 -1.60
C MET A 88 6.98 -25.59 -2.28
N CYS A 89 6.53 -26.58 -1.51
CA CYS A 89 5.57 -27.61 -1.94
C CYS A 89 4.27 -27.48 -1.13
N GLU A 90 3.13 -27.49 -1.82
CA GLU A 90 1.77 -27.61 -1.24
C GLU A 90 1.10 -28.93 -1.66
#